data_AF-A0A820NIA0-F1
#
_entry.id   AF-A0A820NIA0-F1
#
_cell.length_a   1.000
_cell.length_b   1.000
_cell.length_c   1.000
_cell.angle_alpha   90.00
_cell.angle_beta   90.00
_cell.angle_gamma   90.00
#
_symmetry.space_group_name_H-M   'P 1'
#
loop_
_entity.id
_entity.type
_entity.pdbx_description
1 polymer ?
#
loop_
_entity_poly.entity_id
_entity_poly.type
_entity_poly.pdbx_seq_one_letter_code
_entity_poly.pdbx_strand_id
1 'polypeptide(L)'
;LSGYLRGIHLSPNELVYIPGLGTFQLEKIEQHQFQRDSDGIVKPIVEKVYLPQPDVQRSLAFEADIDPSINYQDQTWPTQEELEKAEIEHAQIKKRVPKGTSEYQAAWIVSDEEEQDFEDDDEEQQNMITANADELESIQLNQEEYEEEEEEMDEL
;
A
#
# COMPACT_ATOMS: atom_id res chain seq x y z
N LEU A 1 14.09 32.88 -3.59
CA LEU A 1 14.98 32.00 -2.80
C LEU A 1 16.42 32.31 -3.22
N SER A 2 17.35 32.51 -2.28
CA SER A 2 18.78 32.65 -2.59
C SER A 2 19.60 31.71 -1.70
N GLY A 3 20.68 31.15 -2.24
CA GLY A 3 21.47 30.15 -1.55
C GLY A 3 22.59 29.60 -2.42
N TYR A 4 23.28 28.60 -1.90
CA TYR A 4 24.37 27.91 -2.60
C TYR A 4 23.92 26.52 -3.04
N LEU A 5 24.21 26.16 -4.29
CA LEU A 5 23.95 24.82 -4.80
C LEU A 5 24.95 23.83 -4.18
N ARG A 6 24.45 22.67 -3.75
CA ARG A 6 25.24 21.55 -3.25
C ARG A 6 24.70 20.25 -3.83
N GLY A 7 25.59 19.28 -4.10
CA GLY A 7 25.21 17.98 -4.65
C GLY A 7 25.12 17.99 -6.17
N ILE A 8 23.94 17.68 -6.71
CA ILE A 8 23.68 17.58 -8.15
C ILE A 8 23.45 18.98 -8.74
N HIS A 9 23.74 19.14 -10.03
CA HIS A 9 23.45 20.37 -10.75
C HIS A 9 21.95 20.69 -10.75
N LEU A 10 21.60 21.98 -10.65
CA LEU A 10 20.22 22.45 -10.75
C LEU A 10 19.92 22.85 -12.20
N SER A 11 18.81 22.34 -12.75
CA SER A 11 18.30 22.70 -14.08
C SER A 11 16.94 23.39 -13.93
N PRO A 12 16.63 24.45 -14.69
CA PRO A 12 15.33 25.10 -14.65
C PRO A 12 14.20 24.23 -15.22
N ASN A 13 14.53 23.19 -16.00
CA ASN A 13 13.55 22.27 -16.59
C ASN A 13 13.07 21.18 -15.61
N GLU A 14 13.75 21.05 -14.47
CA GLU A 14 13.48 20.04 -13.45
C GLU A 14 12.53 20.55 -12.37
N LEU A 15 11.87 19.63 -11.68
CA LEU A 15 11.00 19.96 -10.54
C LEU A 15 11.82 20.09 -9.26
N VAL A 16 11.42 21.00 -8.38
CA VAL A 16 12.01 21.19 -7.05
C VAL A 16 11.00 20.82 -5.98
N TYR A 17 11.43 19.97 -5.04
CA TYR A 17 10.66 19.64 -3.85
C TYR A 17 11.03 20.56 -2.69
N ILE A 18 10.03 21.19 -2.08
CA ILE A 18 10.16 21.97 -0.87
C ILE A 18 9.46 21.22 0.27
N PRO A 19 10.20 20.78 1.32
CA PRO A 19 9.61 20.08 2.45
C PRO A 19 8.45 20.85 3.07
N GLY A 20 7.32 20.17 3.27
CA GLY A 20 6.09 20.75 3.83
C GLY A 20 5.24 21.56 2.85
N LEU A 21 5.71 21.84 1.63
CA LEU A 21 4.94 22.56 0.61
C LEU A 21 4.66 21.72 -0.64
N GLY A 22 5.53 20.78 -1.00
CA GLY A 22 5.36 19.90 -2.16
C GLY A 22 6.35 20.16 -3.28
N THR A 23 6.00 19.74 -4.50
CA THR A 23 6.82 19.85 -5.72
C THR A 23 6.39 21.04 -6.58
N PHE A 24 7.35 21.72 -7.19
CA PHE A 24 7.12 22.93 -7.99
C PHE A 24 8.00 22.97 -9.23
N GLN A 25 7.52 23.62 -10.30
CA GLN A 25 8.32 23.97 -11.47
C GLN A 25 9.08 25.28 -11.23
N LEU A 26 10.27 25.39 -11.83
CA LEU A 26 11.07 26.61 -11.78
C LEU A 26 10.79 27.51 -12.99
N GLU A 27 10.63 28.81 -12.73
CA GLU A 27 10.48 29.83 -13.78
C GLU A 27 11.84 30.43 -14.20
N LYS A 28 12.78 30.58 -13.26
CA LYS A 28 14.05 31.26 -13.50
C LYS A 28 15.09 30.92 -12.45
N ILE A 29 16.34 30.74 -12.88
CA ILE A 29 17.52 30.61 -12.01
C ILE A 29 18.52 31.71 -12.36
N GLU A 30 19.00 32.44 -11.36
CA GLU A 30 20.03 33.47 -11.51
C GLU A 30 21.30 33.07 -10.76
N GLN A 31 22.38 32.87 -11.50
CA GLN A 31 23.70 32.66 -10.95
C GLN A 31 24.35 34.01 -10.67
N HIS A 32 24.73 34.22 -9.42
CA HIS A 32 25.38 35.45 -8.97
C HIS A 32 26.85 35.19 -8.67
N GLN A 33 27.72 36.09 -9.15
CA GLN A 33 29.10 36.20 -8.67
C GLN A 33 29.21 37.37 -7.71
N PHE A 34 30.05 37.18 -6.69
CA PHE A 34 30.34 38.20 -5.70
C PHE A 34 31.66 38.86 -6.05
N GLN A 35 31.61 40.12 -6.47
CA GLN A 35 32.80 40.92 -6.75
C GLN A 35 32.99 41.98 -5.65
N ARG A 36 34.24 42.30 -5.34
CA ARG A 36 34.58 43.42 -4.45
C ARG A 36 34.81 44.68 -5.26
N ASP A 37 34.10 45.74 -4.90
CA ASP A 37 34.35 47.07 -5.44
C ASP A 37 35.64 47.67 -4.85
N SER A 38 36.08 48.81 -5.39
CA SER A 38 37.22 49.60 -4.89
C SER A 38 37.11 49.95 -3.40
N ASP A 39 35.89 50.03 -2.88
CA ASP A 39 35.58 50.36 -1.48
C ASP A 39 35.51 49.12 -0.58
N GLY A 40 35.86 47.92 -1.11
CA GLY A 40 35.85 46.66 -0.36
C GLY A 40 34.47 46.04 -0.12
N ILE A 41 33.41 46.68 -0.61
CA ILE A 41 32.03 46.18 -0.53
C ILE A 41 31.84 45.04 -1.52
N VAL A 42 31.33 43.91 -1.04
CA VAL A 42 30.99 42.75 -1.89
C VAL A 42 29.58 42.94 -2.44
N LYS A 43 29.45 43.04 -3.76
CA LYS A 43 28.15 43.14 -4.43
C LYS A 43 27.85 41.89 -5.27
N PRO A 44 26.60 41.40 -5.24
CA PRO A 44 26.17 40.33 -6.12
C PRO A 44 25.95 40.90 -7.53
N ILE A 45 26.59 40.29 -8.53
CA ILE A 45 26.40 40.60 -9.94
C ILE A 45 25.82 39.35 -10.60
N VAL A 46 24.72 39.50 -11.33
CA VAL A 46 24.14 38.40 -12.10
C VAL A 46 25.12 38.03 -13.21
N GLU A 47 25.70 36.85 -13.11
CA GLU A 47 26.62 36.31 -14.11
C GLU A 47 25.84 35.65 -15.24
N LYS A 48 24.88 34.79 -14.88
CA LYS A 48 24.10 34.00 -15.83
C LYS A 48 22.66 33.86 -15.37
N VAL A 49 21.76 33.87 -16.34
CA VAL A 49 20.33 33.62 -16.14
C VAL A 49 19.97 32.38 -16.93
N TYR A 50 19.33 31.42 -16.27
CA TYR A 50 18.81 30.21 -16.89
C TYR A 50 17.28 30.26 -16.86
N LEU A 51 16.66 30.11 -18.03
CA LEU A 51 15.22 30.06 -18.21
C LEU A 51 14.83 28.63 -18.64
N PRO A 52 13.67 28.14 -18.20
CA PRO A 52 13.14 26.87 -18.66
C PRO A 52 12.80 26.92 -20.14
N GLN A 53 12.99 25.80 -20.82
CA GLN A 53 12.54 25.62 -22.19
C GLN A 53 11.22 24.84 -22.16
N PRO A 54 10.13 25.37 -22.73
CA PRO A 54 8.80 24.79 -22.58
C PRO A 54 8.72 23.35 -23.12
N ASP A 55 9.50 23.01 -24.14
CA ASP A 55 9.46 21.71 -24.80
C ASP A 55 10.09 20.57 -23.98
N VAL A 56 11.01 20.92 -23.07
CA VAL A 56 11.78 19.94 -22.25
C VAL A 56 11.51 20.11 -20.76
N GLN A 57 10.66 21.07 -20.37
CA GLN A 57 10.29 21.28 -18.99
C GLN A 57 9.42 20.12 -18.51
N ARG A 58 9.81 19.51 -17.39
CA ARG A 58 9.02 18.43 -16.78
C ARG A 58 7.65 18.96 -16.37
N SER A 59 6.60 18.22 -16.71
CA SER A 59 5.24 18.51 -16.27
C SER A 59 5.12 18.46 -14.74
N LEU A 60 4.30 19.35 -14.17
CA LEU A 60 3.95 19.35 -12.75
C LEU A 60 2.91 18.27 -12.40
N ALA A 61 2.28 17.65 -13.41
CA ALA A 61 1.31 16.58 -13.20
C ALA A 61 1.98 15.42 -12.45
N PHE A 62 1.52 15.18 -11.22
CA PHE A 62 2.00 14.10 -10.38
C PHE A 62 1.31 12.78 -10.72
N GLU A 63 0.06 12.88 -11.18
CA GLU A 63 -0.75 11.75 -11.60
C GLU A 63 -0.57 11.55 -13.10
N ALA A 64 -0.35 10.30 -13.50
CA ALA A 64 -0.43 9.93 -14.90
C ALA A 64 -1.90 10.05 -15.35
N ASP A 65 -2.13 10.61 -16.53
CA ASP A 65 -3.44 10.52 -17.15
C ASP A 65 -3.80 9.05 -17.30
N ILE A 66 -4.85 8.63 -16.61
CA ILE A 66 -5.33 7.25 -16.67
C ILE A 66 -5.96 7.08 -18.07
N ASP A 67 -5.27 6.37 -18.95
CA ASP A 67 -5.86 5.98 -20.23
C ASP A 67 -7.06 5.05 -19.96
N PRO A 68 -8.30 5.47 -20.31
CA PRO A 68 -9.47 4.66 -20.08
C PRO A 68 -9.40 3.28 -20.77
N SER A 69 -8.56 3.13 -21.79
CA SER A 69 -8.36 1.88 -22.51
C SER A 69 -7.39 0.90 -21.84
N ILE A 70 -6.47 1.37 -20.98
CA ILE A 70 -5.49 0.54 -20.26
C ILE A 70 -6.10 -0.10 -19.01
N ASN A 71 -7.13 0.52 -18.43
CA ASN A 71 -7.83 0.01 -17.24
C ASN A 71 -8.47 -1.38 -17.41
N TYR A 72 -8.59 -1.89 -18.63
CA TYR A 72 -9.14 -3.22 -18.90
C TYR A 72 -8.13 -4.36 -18.76
N GLN A 73 -6.82 -4.06 -18.70
CA GLN A 73 -5.80 -5.10 -18.88
C GLN A 73 -5.05 -5.47 -17.59
N ASP A 74 -5.01 -4.62 -16.56
CA ASP A 74 -4.12 -4.84 -15.40
C ASP A 74 -4.77 -4.73 -14.00
N GLN A 75 -6.09 -4.53 -13.90
CA GLN A 75 -6.83 -4.56 -12.62
C GLN A 75 -8.21 -5.20 -12.86
N THR A 76 -8.25 -6.53 -12.98
CA THR A 76 -9.50 -7.26 -13.15
C THR A 76 -10.20 -7.41 -11.80
N TRP A 77 -11.25 -6.62 -11.56
CA TRP A 77 -12.31 -7.10 -10.68
C TRP A 77 -12.74 -8.49 -11.19
N PRO A 78 -12.93 -9.49 -10.30
CA PRO A 78 -13.39 -10.80 -10.71
C PRO A 78 -14.63 -10.64 -11.59
N THR A 79 -14.61 -11.29 -12.76
CA THR A 79 -15.79 -11.26 -13.62
C THR A 79 -16.94 -12.00 -12.93
N GLN A 80 -18.17 -11.64 -13.27
CA GLN A 80 -19.36 -12.31 -12.72
C GLN A 80 -19.31 -13.84 -12.96
N GLU A 81 -18.79 -14.26 -14.11
CA GLU A 81 -18.61 -15.67 -14.46
C GLU A 81 -17.56 -16.37 -13.57
N GLU A 82 -16.47 -15.69 -13.20
CA GLU A 82 -15.46 -16.21 -12.27
C GLU A 82 -15.98 -16.30 -10.83
N LEU A 83 -16.77 -15.31 -10.40
CA LEU A 83 -17.47 -15.35 -9.11
C LEU A 83 -18.45 -16.53 -9.04
N GLU A 84 -19.24 -16.73 -10.09
CA GLU A 84 -20.18 -17.86 -10.16
C GLU A 84 -19.46 -19.20 -10.16
N LYS A 85 -18.34 -19.31 -10.89
CA LYS A 85 -17.50 -20.51 -10.90
C LYS A 85 -16.91 -20.81 -9.51
N ALA A 86 -16.41 -19.78 -8.82
CA ALA A 86 -15.91 -19.91 -7.46
C ALA A 86 -17.03 -20.29 -6.47
N GLU A 87 -18.24 -19.75 -6.63
CA GLU A 87 -19.40 -20.12 -5.80
C GLU A 87 -19.83 -21.57 -6.02
N ILE A 88 -19.80 -22.04 -7.27
CA ILE A 88 -20.07 -23.45 -7.62
C ILE A 88 -18.99 -24.36 -7.02
N GLU A 89 -17.71 -23.99 -7.12
CA GLU A 89 -16.59 -24.74 -6.55
C GLU A 89 -16.69 -24.79 -5.02
N HIS A 90 -16.95 -23.65 -4.37
CA HIS A 90 -17.12 -23.58 -2.92
C HIS A 90 -18.35 -24.37 -2.43
N ALA A 91 -19.46 -24.37 -3.18
CA ALA A 91 -20.65 -25.15 -2.83
C ALA A 91 -20.46 -26.67 -2.94
N GLN A 92 -19.46 -27.14 -3.69
CA GLN A 92 -19.15 -28.57 -3.86
C GLN A 92 -18.26 -29.11 -2.74
N ILE A 93 -17.54 -28.25 -2.01
CA ILE A 93 -16.62 -28.65 -0.95
C ILE A 93 -17.39 -28.86 0.36
N LYS A 94 -17.41 -30.10 0.85
CA LYS A 94 -18.04 -30.45 2.14
C LYS A 94 -16.98 -30.54 3.22
N LYS A 95 -16.69 -29.43 3.90
CA LYS A 95 -15.73 -29.39 5.02
C LYS A 95 -16.27 -30.15 6.22
N ARG A 96 -15.49 -31.07 6.77
CA ARG A 96 -15.83 -31.78 8.02
C ARG A 96 -15.33 -30.94 9.20
N VAL A 97 -16.23 -30.15 9.77
CA VAL A 97 -15.91 -29.29 10.92
C VAL A 97 -16.55 -29.80 12.22
N PRO A 98 -15.93 -29.55 13.39
CA PRO A 98 -16.51 -29.87 14.68
C PRO A 98 -17.90 -29.27 14.88
N LYS A 99 -18.75 -29.93 15.68
CA LYS A 99 -20.08 -29.41 15.99
C LYS A 99 -19.95 -28.12 16.81
N GLY A 100 -20.66 -27.07 16.39
CA GLY A 100 -20.65 -25.77 17.06
C GLY A 100 -19.72 -24.72 16.45
N THR A 101 -19.01 -25.02 15.35
CA THR A 101 -18.23 -24.01 14.62
C THR A 101 -19.12 -23.12 13.76
N SER A 102 -18.89 -21.80 13.79
CA SER A 102 -19.57 -20.87 12.88
C SER A 102 -19.06 -21.00 11.44
N GLU A 103 -19.81 -20.49 10.47
CA GLU A 103 -19.43 -20.51 9.05
C GLU A 103 -18.09 -19.80 8.80
N TYR A 104 -17.84 -18.67 9.48
CA TYR A 104 -16.58 -17.94 9.40
C TYR A 104 -15.40 -18.74 9.98
N GLN A 105 -15.61 -19.42 11.11
CA GLN A 105 -14.59 -20.29 11.71
C GLN A 105 -14.29 -21.51 10.82
N ALA A 106 -15.34 -22.09 10.23
CA ALA A 106 -15.22 -23.24 9.33
C ALA A 106 -14.43 -22.91 8.05
N ALA A 107 -14.48 -21.67 7.57
CA ALA A 107 -13.74 -21.23 6.38
C ALA A 107 -12.22 -21.35 6.53
N TRP A 108 -11.70 -21.26 7.75
CA TRP A 108 -10.27 -21.37 8.05
C TRP A 108 -9.80 -22.80 8.32
N ILE A 109 -10.73 -23.76 8.47
CA ILE A 109 -10.40 -25.17 8.72
C ILE A 109 -10.14 -25.85 7.37
N VAL A 110 -8.87 -26.15 7.09
CA VAL A 110 -8.47 -26.94 5.91
C VAL A 110 -8.93 -28.38 6.11
N SER A 111 -9.63 -28.95 5.12
CA SER A 111 -10.07 -30.34 5.14
C SER A 111 -9.13 -31.22 4.32
N ASP A 112 -8.94 -32.50 4.71
CA ASP A 112 -8.07 -33.48 4.02
C ASP A 112 -8.36 -33.65 2.50
N GLU A 113 -9.55 -33.23 2.01
CA GLU A 113 -9.91 -33.25 0.58
C GLU A 113 -9.33 -32.04 -0.21
N GLU A 114 -9.01 -30.93 0.46
CA GLU A 114 -8.34 -29.74 -0.12
C GLU A 114 -6.80 -29.84 -0.06
N GLU A 115 -6.26 -30.87 0.60
CA GLU A 115 -4.81 -31.08 0.79
C GLU A 115 -4.09 -31.56 -0.48
N GLN A 116 -4.81 -31.74 -1.59
CA GLN A 116 -4.30 -32.39 -2.80
C GLN A 116 -3.69 -31.44 -3.85
N ASP A 117 -3.65 -30.12 -3.58
CA ASP A 117 -3.07 -29.12 -4.50
C ASP A 117 -1.97 -28.26 -3.85
N PHE A 118 -1.53 -28.60 -2.64
CA PHE A 118 -0.29 -28.08 -2.06
C PHE A 118 0.83 -29.10 -2.31
N GLU A 119 1.52 -28.99 -3.44
CA GLU A 119 2.88 -29.55 -3.56
C GLU A 119 3.82 -28.74 -2.64
N ASP A 120 3.74 -29.01 -1.34
CA ASP A 120 4.70 -28.53 -0.35
C ASP A 120 5.86 -29.54 -0.30
N ASP A 121 6.86 -29.32 -1.16
CA ASP A 121 8.17 -29.97 -1.09
C ASP A 121 8.95 -29.38 0.09
N ASP A 122 8.57 -29.74 1.31
CA ASP A 122 9.42 -29.60 2.48
C ASP A 122 9.13 -30.74 3.49
N GLU A 123 10.04 -31.70 3.49
CA GLU A 123 10.13 -32.75 4.51
C GLU A 123 10.29 -32.13 5.91
N GLU A 124 9.64 -32.76 6.91
CA GLU A 124 9.82 -32.59 8.37
C GLU A 124 8.85 -31.63 9.11
N GLN A 125 7.70 -32.15 9.55
CA GLN A 125 7.49 -32.60 10.94
C GLN A 125 6.01 -32.87 11.22
N GLN A 126 5.72 -34.14 11.53
CA GLN A 126 4.48 -34.55 12.18
C GLN A 126 4.32 -33.85 13.53
N ASN A 127 3.33 -32.96 13.63
CA ASN A 127 2.70 -32.62 14.90
C ASN A 127 1.18 -32.61 14.70
N MET A 128 0.59 -33.80 14.71
CA MET A 128 -0.85 -33.97 14.88
C MET A 128 -1.27 -33.35 16.21
N ILE A 129 -1.92 -32.19 16.18
CA ILE A 129 -2.62 -31.64 17.33
C ILE A 129 -3.93 -32.42 17.48
N THR A 130 -3.90 -33.53 18.23
CA THR A 130 -5.11 -34.10 18.80
C THR A 130 -5.57 -33.18 19.93
N ALA A 131 -6.50 -32.27 19.63
CA ALA A 131 -7.17 -31.48 20.64
C ALA A 131 -7.95 -32.43 21.56
N ASN A 132 -7.58 -32.47 22.85
CA ASN A 132 -8.31 -33.23 23.86
C ASN A 132 -9.62 -32.50 24.18
N ALA A 133 -10.69 -33.28 24.42
CA ALA A 133 -12.03 -32.76 24.67
C ALA A 133 -12.11 -31.76 25.85
N ASP A 134 -11.18 -31.81 26.79
CA ASP A 134 -11.11 -30.92 27.96
C ASP A 134 -10.68 -29.48 27.59
N GLU A 135 -10.02 -29.25 26.45
CA GLU A 135 -9.56 -27.92 26.05
C GLU A 135 -10.67 -27.10 25.37
N LEU A 136 -11.64 -27.77 24.74
CA LEU A 136 -12.82 -27.14 24.11
C LEU A 136 -13.81 -26.56 25.14
N GLU A 137 -13.91 -27.17 26.33
CA GLU A 137 -14.81 -26.69 27.39
C GLU A 137 -14.37 -25.33 27.95
N SER A 138 -13.05 -25.04 27.93
CA SER A 138 -12.51 -23.76 28.38
C SER A 138 -12.77 -22.60 27.41
N ILE A 139 -12.97 -22.89 26.11
CA ILE A 139 -13.31 -21.90 25.10
C ILE A 139 -14.80 -21.53 25.20
N GLN A 140 -15.66 -22.51 25.51
CA GLN A 140 -17.10 -22.29 25.68
C GLN A 140 -17.42 -21.35 26.85
N LEU A 141 -16.68 -21.48 27.97
CA LEU A 141 -16.87 -20.64 29.17
C LEU A 141 -16.52 -19.17 28.94
N ASN A 142 -15.55 -18.87 28.08
CA ASN A 142 -15.24 -17.48 27.73
C ASN A 142 -16.35 -16.84 26.89
N GLN A 143 -17.08 -17.62 26.08
CA GLN A 143 -18.09 -17.08 25.17
C GLN A 143 -19.35 -16.63 25.90
N GLU A 144 -19.76 -17.34 26.96
CA GLU A 144 -20.88 -16.94 27.83
C GLU A 144 -20.57 -15.65 28.64
N GLU A 145 -19.32 -15.44 29.05
CA GLU A 145 -18.90 -14.21 29.77
C GLU A 145 -18.95 -12.96 28.87
N TYR A 146 -18.67 -13.11 27.56
CA TYR A 146 -18.80 -12.00 26.60
C TYR A 146 -20.26 -11.69 26.21
N GLU A 147 -21.13 -12.71 26.18
CA GLU A 147 -22.57 -12.51 25.87
C GLU A 147 -23.30 -11.82 27.04
N GLU A 148 -22.95 -12.10 28.30
CA GLU A 148 -23.50 -11.39 29.47
C GLU A 148 -23.07 -9.91 29.52
N GLU A 149 -21.83 -9.56 29.12
CA GLU A 149 -21.38 -8.15 29.05
C GLU A 149 -22.07 -7.36 27.93
N GLU A 150 -22.47 -8.01 26.83
CA GLU A 150 -23.18 -7.36 25.72
C GLU A 150 -24.64 -7.05 26.09
N GLU A 151 -25.32 -7.95 26.81
CA GLU A 151 -26.69 -7.70 27.30
C GLU A 151 -26.75 -6.59 28.37
N GLU A 152 -25.72 -6.42 29.21
CA GLU A 152 -25.68 -5.35 30.24
C GLU A 152 -25.48 -3.95 29.64
N MET A 153 -24.87 -3.83 28.45
CA MET A 153 -24.70 -2.56 27.74
C MET A 153 -25.97 -2.06 27.03
N ASP A 154 -26.87 -2.96 26.65
CA ASP A 154 -28.11 -2.61 25.94
C ASP A 154 -29.25 -2.17 26.89
N GLU A 155 -29.09 -2.31 28.22
CA GLU A 155 -30.06 -1.87 29.23
C GLU A 155 -29.77 -0.49 29.88
N LEU A 156 -28.79 0.28 29.38
CA LEU A 156 -28.43 1.65 29.84
C LEU A 156 -28.78 2.77 28.84
#